data_AF-A0A0S9CIW3-F1
#
_entry.id   AF-A0A0S9CIW3-F1
#
_cell.length_a   1.000
_cell.length_b   1.000
_cell.length_c   1.000
_cell.angle_alpha   90.00
_cell.angle_beta   90.00
_cell.angle_gamma   90.00
#
_symmetry.space_group_name_H-M   'P 1'
#
loop_
_entity.id
_entity.type
_entity.pdbx_description
1 polymer ?
#
loop_
_entity_poly.entity_id
_entity_poly.type
_entity_poly.pdbx_seq_one_letter_code
_entity_poly.pdbx_strand_id
1 'polypeptide(L)'
;MARSDRLMRLLDALRRLPKPVTATRLAAETEVSPRQLYRDIATLRAGGVLIDGAAGYGYTLTEDPALPPQSFSRIEIEALMLGVASLGDLGDDTLTTAGRNALARIVATLPDRQARQAAHATMRAWRLPEPRAAVTIDLNLLREACWDEFSVRITYRDAKGRRTEREILPLGMSYSPRTLMLVGWCLLREAHRTFEVPRIEALERGGRSFRPRRVQLLRDYVVLRTAEWKRKEQQARLPS
;
A
#
# COMPACT_ATOMS: atom_id res chain seq x y z
N MET A 1 7.76 6.18 -39.33
CA MET A 1 7.95 5.70 -37.94
C MET A 1 8.20 4.19 -37.95
N ALA A 2 9.24 3.72 -37.28
CA ALA A 2 9.52 2.28 -37.21
C ALA A 2 8.38 1.55 -36.48
N ARG A 3 8.13 0.28 -36.87
CA ARG A 3 7.06 -0.54 -36.28
C ARG A 3 7.26 -0.70 -34.77
N SER A 4 8.48 -0.98 -34.33
CA SER A 4 8.82 -1.19 -32.92
C SER A 4 8.52 0.06 -32.06
N ASP A 5 8.90 1.25 -32.52
CA ASP A 5 8.64 2.51 -31.82
C ASP A 5 7.14 2.77 -31.63
N ARG A 6 6.34 2.44 -32.65
CA ARG A 6 4.88 2.59 -32.59
C ARG A 6 4.24 1.66 -31.57
N LEU A 7 4.68 0.39 -31.55
CA LEU A 7 4.19 -0.59 -30.58
C LEU A 7 4.56 -0.19 -29.15
N MET A 8 5.77 0.34 -28.94
CA MET A 8 6.21 0.86 -27.63
C MET A 8 5.37 2.05 -27.17
N ARG A 9 5.07 3.00 -28.05
CA ARG A 9 4.17 4.13 -27.72
C ARG A 9 2.76 3.69 -27.38
N LEU A 10 2.23 2.70 -28.09
CA LEU A 10 0.91 2.14 -27.79
C LEU A 10 0.89 1.47 -26.41
N LEU A 11 1.94 0.73 -26.07
CA LEU A 11 2.08 0.10 -24.75
C LEU A 11 2.15 1.16 -23.64
N ASP A 12 2.91 2.24 -23.85
CA ASP A 12 3.03 3.36 -22.90
C ASP A 12 1.70 4.10 -22.70
N ALA A 13 0.99 4.40 -23.80
CA ALA A 13 -0.34 5.00 -23.75
C ALA A 13 -1.34 4.14 -22.95
N LEU A 14 -1.31 2.82 -23.12
CA LEU A 14 -2.16 1.88 -22.37
C LEU A 14 -1.81 1.80 -20.88
N ARG A 15 -0.57 2.12 -20.48
CA ARG A 15 -0.13 2.15 -19.07
C ARG A 15 -0.51 3.45 -18.37
N ARG A 16 -0.30 4.58 -19.05
CA ARG A 16 -0.40 5.91 -18.45
C ARG A 16 -1.85 6.43 -18.41
N LEU A 17 -2.68 6.05 -19.37
CA LEU A 17 -4.04 6.55 -19.47
C LEU A 17 -5.01 5.83 -18.51
N PRO A 18 -6.02 6.53 -17.93
CA PRO A 18 -7.04 5.91 -17.09
C PRO A 18 -7.78 4.80 -17.83
N LYS A 19 -7.83 3.61 -17.22
CA LYS A 19 -8.44 2.40 -17.78
C LYS A 19 -9.97 2.40 -17.56
N PRO A 20 -10.78 1.91 -18.53
CA PRO A 20 -10.41 1.46 -19.87
C PRO A 20 -10.22 2.61 -20.87
N VAL A 21 -9.29 2.47 -21.82
CA VAL A 21 -8.95 3.52 -22.79
C VAL A 21 -9.60 3.25 -24.14
N THR A 22 -10.33 4.22 -24.70
CA THR A 22 -11.00 4.04 -26.01
C THR A 22 -10.00 3.96 -27.17
N ALA A 23 -10.38 3.24 -28.23
CA ALA A 23 -9.58 3.14 -29.45
C ALA A 23 -9.27 4.53 -30.05
N THR A 24 -10.26 5.43 -30.09
CA THR A 24 -10.09 6.78 -30.62
C THR A 24 -9.03 7.57 -29.83
N ARG A 25 -9.03 7.43 -28.50
CA ARG A 25 -8.05 8.10 -27.64
C ARG A 25 -6.65 7.52 -27.82
N LEU A 26 -6.52 6.20 -27.92
CA LEU A 26 -5.23 5.54 -28.18
C LEU A 26 -4.67 5.90 -29.56
N ALA A 27 -5.53 5.99 -30.58
CA ALA A 27 -5.15 6.39 -31.94
C ALA A 27 -4.63 7.84 -31.96
N ALA A 28 -5.29 8.75 -31.25
CA ALA A 28 -4.85 10.13 -31.10
C ALA A 28 -3.51 10.22 -30.35
N GLU A 29 -3.38 9.54 -29.21
CA GLU A 29 -2.16 9.56 -28.38
C GLU A 29 -0.93 8.97 -29.09
N THR A 30 -1.15 7.98 -29.97
CA THR A 30 -0.07 7.32 -30.72
C THR A 30 0.13 7.88 -32.12
N GLU A 31 -0.64 8.91 -32.50
CA GLU A 31 -0.62 9.60 -33.80
C GLU A 31 -0.81 8.65 -35.00
N VAL A 32 -1.74 7.69 -34.87
CA VAL A 32 -2.02 6.68 -35.91
C VAL A 32 -3.51 6.63 -36.23
N SER A 33 -3.85 6.08 -37.40
CA SER A 33 -5.25 5.85 -37.74
C SER A 33 -5.87 4.74 -36.87
N PRO A 34 -7.20 4.75 -36.61
CA PRO A 34 -7.88 3.66 -35.89
C PRO A 34 -7.65 2.28 -36.51
N ARG A 35 -7.57 2.21 -37.84
CA ARG A 35 -7.26 0.96 -38.57
C ARG A 35 -5.84 0.46 -38.29
N GLN A 36 -4.88 1.38 -38.13
CA GLN A 36 -3.51 1.01 -37.77
C GLN A 36 -3.42 0.59 -36.30
N LEU A 37 -4.12 1.29 -35.41
CA LEU A 37 -4.20 0.96 -33.99
C LEU A 37 -4.69 -0.48 -33.77
N TYR A 38 -5.79 -0.90 -34.42
CA TYR A 38 -6.29 -2.27 -34.27
C TYR A 38 -5.27 -3.33 -34.74
N ARG A 39 -4.51 -3.04 -35.80
CA ARG A 39 -3.42 -3.92 -36.27
C ARG A 39 -2.25 -3.96 -35.28
N ASP A 40 -1.95 -2.85 -34.62
CA ASP A 40 -0.89 -2.78 -33.61
C ASP A 40 -1.31 -3.51 -32.32
N ILE A 41 -2.57 -3.38 -31.87
CA ILE A 41 -3.14 -4.18 -30.76
C ILE A 41 -3.08 -5.68 -31.08
N ALA A 42 -3.48 -6.08 -32.29
CA ALA A 42 -3.39 -7.47 -32.72
C ALA A 42 -1.92 -7.95 -32.75
N THR A 43 -0.98 -7.11 -33.19
CA THR A 43 0.46 -7.41 -33.17
C THR A 43 0.97 -7.61 -31.74
N LEU A 44 0.59 -6.74 -30.81
CA LEU A 44 0.98 -6.85 -29.39
C LEU A 44 0.41 -8.13 -28.76
N ARG A 45 -0.86 -8.44 -28.99
CA ARG A 45 -1.49 -9.70 -28.52
C ARG A 45 -0.79 -10.93 -29.08
N ALA A 46 -0.46 -10.94 -30.37
CA ALA A 46 0.30 -12.02 -31.00
C ALA A 46 1.73 -12.15 -30.43
N GLY A 47 2.30 -11.07 -29.92
CA GLY A 47 3.57 -11.04 -29.19
C GLY A 47 3.48 -11.38 -27.71
N GLY A 48 2.32 -11.85 -27.21
CA GLY A 48 2.13 -12.30 -25.82
C GLY A 48 1.67 -11.21 -24.85
N VAL A 49 1.38 -9.99 -25.31
CA VAL A 49 0.88 -8.92 -24.43
C VAL A 49 -0.61 -9.13 -24.15
N LEU A 50 -0.98 -9.24 -22.86
CA LEU A 50 -2.37 -9.40 -22.44
C LEU A 50 -3.09 -8.04 -22.46
N ILE A 51 -3.82 -7.77 -23.53
CA ILE A 51 -4.68 -6.58 -23.64
C ILE A 51 -6.13 -7.05 -23.61
N ASP A 52 -6.87 -6.70 -22.56
CA ASP A 52 -8.31 -6.98 -22.44
C ASP A 52 -9.14 -5.87 -23.09
N GLY A 53 -10.39 -6.19 -23.46
CA GLY A 53 -11.34 -5.26 -24.05
C GLY A 53 -11.50 -5.36 -25.58
N ALA A 54 -12.47 -4.60 -26.08
CA ALA A 54 -12.95 -4.61 -27.46
C ALA A 54 -13.43 -3.24 -27.92
N ALA A 55 -13.67 -3.09 -29.23
CA ALA A 55 -14.26 -1.88 -29.79
C ALA A 55 -15.58 -1.53 -29.09
N GLY A 56 -15.75 -0.26 -28.70
CA GLY A 56 -16.92 0.23 -27.95
C GLY A 56 -16.78 0.17 -26.43
N TYR A 57 -16.00 -0.77 -25.88
CA TYR A 57 -15.77 -0.90 -24.43
C TYR A 57 -14.44 -0.28 -23.96
N GLY A 58 -13.49 -0.11 -24.88
CA GLY A 58 -12.14 0.35 -24.57
C GLY A 58 -11.19 -0.81 -24.30
N TYR A 59 -9.90 -0.48 -24.13
CA TYR A 59 -8.82 -1.42 -23.97
C TYR A 59 -8.11 -1.20 -22.64
N THR A 60 -7.71 -2.31 -22.02
CA THR A 60 -6.96 -2.33 -20.79
C THR A 60 -5.76 -3.24 -20.96
N LEU A 61 -4.55 -2.71 -20.74
CA LEU A 61 -3.39 -3.56 -20.60
C LEU A 61 -3.48 -4.29 -19.25
N THR A 62 -3.58 -5.60 -19.33
CA THR A 62 -3.44 -6.54 -18.22
C THR A 62 -1.96 -6.88 -18.15
N GLU A 63 -1.24 -6.23 -17.23
CA GLU A 63 0.17 -6.59 -17.04
C GLU A 63 0.22 -7.93 -16.30
N ASP A 64 1.14 -8.80 -16.72
CA ASP A 64 1.63 -9.88 -15.88
C ASP A 64 2.09 -9.24 -14.56
N PRO A 65 1.70 -9.74 -13.36
CA PRO A 65 2.12 -9.20 -12.06
C PRO A 65 3.65 -9.14 -11.85
N ALA A 66 4.45 -9.65 -12.79
CA ALA A 66 5.88 -9.42 -12.84
C ALA A 66 6.21 -7.92 -12.96
N LEU A 67 6.97 -7.41 -11.99
CA LEU A 67 7.51 -6.05 -12.01
C LEU A 67 8.39 -5.89 -13.28
N PRO A 68 8.08 -4.96 -14.21
CA PRO A 68 8.92 -4.74 -15.39
C PRO A 68 10.32 -4.27 -14.94
N PRO A 69 11.38 -4.51 -15.74
CA PRO A 69 12.73 -4.10 -15.38
C PRO A 69 12.77 -2.63 -14.96
N GLN A 70 13.17 -2.39 -13.71
CA GLN A 70 13.30 -1.05 -13.14
C GLN A 70 14.79 -0.67 -13.13
N SER A 71 15.10 0.58 -13.44
CA SER A 71 16.42 1.15 -13.17
C SER A 71 16.41 1.84 -11.81
N PHE A 72 17.30 1.43 -10.91
CA PHE A 72 17.54 2.17 -9.66
C PHE A 72 18.96 2.72 -9.66
N SER A 73 19.10 3.94 -9.16
CA SER A 73 20.38 4.48 -8.73
C SER A 73 20.89 3.71 -7.52
N ARG A 74 22.20 3.80 -7.28
CA ARG A 74 22.83 3.15 -6.12
C ARG A 74 22.20 3.59 -4.79
N ILE A 75 21.86 4.87 -4.65
CA ILE A 75 21.29 5.41 -3.41
C ILE A 75 19.84 4.94 -3.18
N GLU A 76 19.07 4.74 -4.25
CA GLU A 76 17.72 4.17 -4.15
C GLU A 76 17.77 2.71 -3.71
N ILE A 77 18.73 1.92 -4.21
CA ILE A 77 18.94 0.53 -3.77
C ILE A 77 19.27 0.50 -2.27
N GLU A 78 20.21 1.33 -1.82
CA GLU A 78 20.58 1.42 -0.40
C GLU A 78 19.38 1.83 0.48
N ALA A 79 18.57 2.80 0.03
CA ALA A 79 17.37 3.23 0.73
C ALA A 79 16.32 2.12 0.85
N LEU A 80 16.09 1.34 -0.22
CA LEU A 80 15.16 0.20 -0.21
C LEU A 80 15.64 -0.90 0.73
N MET A 81 16.94 -1.25 0.68
CA MET A 81 17.55 -2.23 1.58
C MET A 81 17.38 -1.80 3.04
N LEU A 82 17.65 -0.53 3.35
CA LEU A 82 17.51 0.02 4.71
C LEU A 82 16.05 0.01 5.19
N GLY A 83 15.11 0.37 4.33
CA GLY A 83 13.67 0.38 4.63
C GLY A 83 13.14 -1.02 4.95
N VAL A 84 13.47 -2.02 4.12
CA VAL A 84 13.05 -3.41 4.34
C VAL A 84 13.73 -4.03 5.55
N ALA A 85 15.02 -3.74 5.77
CA ALA A 85 15.73 -4.19 6.97
C ALA A 85 15.08 -3.67 8.26
N SER A 86 14.51 -2.46 8.23
CA SER A 86 13.83 -1.84 9.37
C SER A 86 12.46 -2.46 9.70
N LEU A 87 11.89 -3.31 8.84
CA LEU A 87 10.60 -3.97 9.11
C LEU A 87 10.68 -4.96 10.28
N GLY A 88 11.85 -5.57 10.51
CA GLY A 88 12.07 -6.50 11.62
C GLY A 88 11.82 -5.86 13.00
N ASP A 89 12.01 -4.54 13.10
CA ASP A 89 11.81 -3.79 14.35
C ASP A 89 10.31 -3.55 14.65
N LEU A 90 9.41 -3.86 13.71
CA LEU A 90 7.98 -3.55 13.83
C LEU A 90 7.16 -4.63 14.55
N GLY A 91 7.73 -5.81 14.80
CA GLY A 91 7.06 -6.93 15.47
C GLY A 91 5.95 -7.57 14.62
N ASP A 92 6.12 -7.61 13.31
CA ASP A 92 5.19 -8.20 12.35
C ASP A 92 5.95 -9.05 11.33
N ASP A 93 6.07 -10.35 11.62
CA ASP A 93 6.86 -11.28 10.83
C ASP A 93 6.28 -11.51 9.43
N THR A 94 4.96 -11.40 9.28
CA THR A 94 4.29 -11.52 7.99
C THR A 94 4.71 -10.36 7.08
N LEU A 95 4.65 -9.13 7.60
CA LEU A 95 5.07 -7.95 6.86
C LEU A 95 6.58 -7.96 6.57
N THR A 96 7.39 -8.38 7.55
CA THR A 96 8.85 -8.51 7.39
C THR A 96 9.21 -9.50 6.28
N THR A 97 8.57 -10.67 6.27
CA THR A 97 8.77 -11.71 5.25
C THR A 97 8.31 -11.23 3.88
N ALA A 98 7.13 -10.60 3.81
CA ALA A 98 6.61 -10.02 2.57
C ALA A 98 7.56 -8.97 1.98
N GLY A 99 8.11 -8.08 2.81
CA GLY A 99 9.07 -7.06 2.41
C GLY A 99 10.37 -7.66 1.87
N ARG A 100 10.94 -8.65 2.58
CA ARG A 100 12.15 -9.37 2.13
C ARG A 100 11.93 -10.07 0.78
N ASN A 101 10.80 -10.75 0.62
CA ASN A 101 10.45 -11.44 -0.63
C ASN A 101 10.25 -10.46 -1.79
N ALA A 102 9.59 -9.32 -1.55
CA ALA A 102 9.42 -8.29 -2.56
C ALA A 102 10.77 -7.71 -3.01
N LEU A 103 11.67 -7.41 -2.06
CA LEU A 103 13.00 -6.90 -2.36
C LEU A 103 13.86 -7.91 -3.12
N ALA A 104 13.81 -9.19 -2.74
CA ALA A 104 14.51 -10.25 -3.47
C ALA A 104 14.07 -10.33 -4.94
N ARG A 105 12.75 -10.24 -5.20
CA ARG A 105 12.21 -10.18 -6.57
C ARG A 105 12.68 -8.94 -7.32
N ILE A 106 12.68 -7.76 -6.68
CA ILE A 106 13.20 -6.52 -7.28
C ILE A 106 14.66 -6.71 -7.68
N VAL A 107 15.52 -7.14 -6.74
CA VAL A 107 16.97 -7.34 -6.98
C VAL A 107 17.22 -8.34 -8.11
N ALA A 108 16.43 -9.40 -8.21
CA ALA A 108 16.53 -10.40 -9.27
C ALA A 108 16.21 -9.86 -10.68
N THR A 109 15.52 -8.72 -10.81
CA THR A 109 15.23 -8.07 -12.09
C THR A 109 16.27 -7.01 -12.49
N LEU A 110 17.25 -6.71 -11.63
CA LEU A 110 18.23 -5.65 -11.87
C LEU A 110 19.40 -6.13 -12.73
N PRO A 111 20.04 -5.25 -13.52
CA PRO A 111 21.29 -5.57 -14.19
C PRO A 111 22.40 -5.97 -13.20
N ASP A 112 23.32 -6.86 -13.59
CA ASP A 112 24.37 -7.45 -12.73
C ASP A 112 25.14 -6.44 -11.87
N ARG A 113 25.39 -5.23 -12.38
CA ARG A 113 26.07 -4.17 -11.62
C ARG A 113 25.21 -3.69 -10.44
N GLN A 114 23.92 -3.47 -10.65
CA GLN A 114 22.98 -3.01 -9.62
C GLN A 114 22.64 -4.13 -8.64
N ALA A 115 22.48 -5.37 -9.12
CA ALA A 115 22.30 -6.55 -8.26
C ALA A 115 23.50 -6.72 -7.31
N ARG A 116 24.75 -6.55 -7.80
CA ARG A 116 25.94 -6.53 -6.95
C ARG A 116 25.94 -5.37 -5.95
N GLN A 117 25.46 -4.18 -6.33
CA GLN A 117 25.33 -3.06 -5.39
C GLN A 117 24.35 -3.37 -4.26
N ALA A 118 23.23 -4.05 -4.54
CA ALA A 118 22.31 -4.53 -3.51
C ALA A 118 22.97 -5.57 -2.59
N ALA A 119 23.69 -6.55 -3.15
CA ALA A 119 24.40 -7.57 -2.37
C ALA A 119 25.49 -6.98 -1.46
N HIS A 120 26.12 -5.90 -1.91
CA HIS A 120 27.15 -5.17 -1.18
C HIS A 120 26.64 -3.83 -0.60
N ALA A 121 25.35 -3.77 -0.26
CA ALA A 121 24.77 -2.59 0.40
C ALA A 121 25.58 -2.25 1.66
N THR A 122 26.02 -1.00 1.72
CA THR A 122 26.93 -0.48 2.75
C THR A 122 26.19 0.14 3.92
N MET A 123 24.93 0.57 3.71
CA MET A 123 24.11 1.16 4.75
C MET A 123 23.34 0.08 5.50
N ARG A 124 23.34 0.18 6.83
CA ARG A 124 22.61 -0.74 7.71
C ARG A 124 22.03 0.05 8.88
N ALA A 125 20.81 -0.32 9.27
CA ALA A 125 20.22 0.16 10.52
C ALA A 125 20.68 -0.77 11.66
N TRP A 126 21.77 -0.41 12.33
CA TRP A 126 22.19 -1.09 13.55
C TRP A 126 21.36 -0.54 14.70
N ARG A 127 20.30 -1.25 15.08
CA ARG A 127 19.49 -0.91 16.24
C ARG A 127 19.52 -2.09 17.21
N LEU A 128 19.60 -1.79 18.51
CA LEU A 128 19.27 -2.79 19.51
C LEU A 128 17.75 -3.01 19.47
N PRO A 129 17.27 -4.26 19.54
CA PRO A 129 15.86 -4.53 19.71
C PRO A 129 15.35 -3.86 21.00
N GLU A 130 14.44 -2.90 20.87
CA GLU A 130 13.75 -2.36 22.05
C GLU A 130 12.62 -3.32 22.45
N PRO A 131 12.40 -3.55 23.77
CA PRO A 131 11.28 -4.35 24.23
C PRO A 131 9.95 -3.76 23.75
N ARG A 132 9.21 -4.56 22.97
CA ARG A 132 7.88 -4.20 22.46
C ARG A 132 6.84 -5.13 23.07
N ALA A 133 5.67 -4.58 23.39
CA ALA A 133 4.54 -5.38 23.83
C ALA A 133 4.14 -6.37 22.72
N ALA A 134 4.04 -7.66 23.08
CA ALA A 134 3.63 -8.70 22.15
C ALA A 134 2.20 -8.47 21.66
N VAL A 135 1.96 -8.74 20.38
CA VAL A 135 0.61 -8.79 19.81
C VAL A 135 0.16 -10.23 19.85
N THR A 136 -0.97 -10.50 20.51
CA THR A 136 -1.52 -11.85 20.69
C THR A 136 -2.68 -12.16 19.76
N ILE A 137 -3.17 -11.18 19.02
CA ILE A 137 -4.28 -11.32 18.09
C ILE A 137 -3.82 -11.54 16.65
N ASP A 138 -4.71 -12.05 15.80
CA ASP A 138 -4.46 -12.20 14.38
C ASP A 138 -4.42 -10.84 13.66
N LEU A 139 -3.21 -10.43 13.25
CA LEU A 139 -3.00 -9.22 12.46
C LEU A 139 -3.53 -9.33 11.02
N ASN A 140 -3.64 -10.55 10.46
CA ASN A 140 -4.19 -10.73 9.11
C ASN A 140 -5.65 -10.29 9.07
N LEU A 141 -6.46 -10.71 10.05
CA LEU A 141 -7.85 -10.28 10.17
C LEU A 141 -7.99 -8.75 10.27
N LEU A 142 -7.10 -8.04 10.97
CA LEU A 142 -7.12 -6.57 10.98
C LEU A 142 -6.78 -5.95 9.61
N ARG A 143 -5.82 -6.53 8.88
CA ARG A 143 -5.46 -6.06 7.54
C ARG A 143 -6.59 -6.29 6.55
N GLU A 144 -7.19 -7.48 6.55
CA GLU A 144 -8.37 -7.82 5.77
C GLU A 144 -9.53 -6.88 6.09
N ALA A 145 -9.82 -6.62 7.36
CA ALA A 145 -10.88 -5.69 7.75
C ALA A 145 -10.64 -4.27 7.22
N CYS A 146 -9.37 -3.83 7.16
CA CYS A 146 -9.00 -2.54 6.55
C CYS A 146 -9.12 -2.56 5.02
N TRP A 147 -8.67 -3.62 4.34
CA TRP A 147 -8.73 -3.72 2.86
C TRP A 147 -10.15 -3.92 2.36
N ASP A 148 -10.93 -4.74 3.06
CA ASP A 148 -12.28 -5.12 2.70
C ASP A 148 -13.37 -4.28 3.32
N GLU A 149 -12.98 -3.33 4.18
CA GLU A 149 -13.86 -2.39 4.87
C GLU A 149 -15.04 -3.08 5.57
N PHE A 150 -14.74 -4.07 6.40
CA PHE A 150 -15.71 -4.68 7.32
C PHE A 150 -15.36 -4.39 8.79
N SER A 151 -16.39 -4.33 9.65
CA SER A 151 -16.23 -4.07 11.08
C SER A 151 -15.54 -5.24 11.79
N VAL A 152 -14.92 -4.95 12.93
CA VAL A 152 -14.39 -5.98 13.83
C VAL A 152 -14.92 -5.77 15.23
N ARG A 153 -15.18 -6.87 15.94
CA ARG A 153 -15.49 -6.86 17.37
C ARG A 153 -14.21 -7.10 18.14
N ILE A 154 -13.92 -6.21 19.07
CA ILE A 154 -12.72 -6.27 19.91
C ILE A 154 -13.10 -6.33 21.39
N THR A 155 -12.40 -7.21 22.11
CA THR A 155 -12.24 -7.07 23.56
C THR A 155 -11.00 -6.21 23.80
N TYR A 156 -11.19 -5.04 24.39
CA TYR A 156 -10.10 -4.08 24.62
C TYR A 156 -9.91 -3.78 26.10
N ARG A 157 -8.67 -3.89 26.58
CA ARG A 157 -8.27 -3.44 27.92
C ARG A 157 -7.65 -2.05 27.83
N ASP A 158 -8.25 -1.07 28.49
CA ASP A 158 -7.68 0.28 28.51
C ASP A 158 -6.47 0.39 29.46
N ALA A 159 -5.78 1.54 29.44
CA ALA A 159 -4.61 1.80 30.29
C ALA A 159 -4.92 1.75 31.81
N LYS A 160 -6.20 1.85 32.19
CA LYS A 160 -6.66 1.74 33.58
C LYS A 160 -7.09 0.32 33.94
N GLY A 161 -6.84 -0.65 33.06
CA GLY A 161 -7.17 -2.06 33.24
C GLY A 161 -8.63 -2.42 32.97
N ARG A 162 -9.47 -1.46 32.54
CA ARG A 162 -10.90 -1.74 32.30
C ARG A 162 -11.08 -2.44 30.97
N ARG A 163 -11.76 -3.57 31.02
CA ARG A 163 -12.13 -4.38 29.86
C ARG A 163 -13.44 -3.85 29.26
N THR A 164 -13.48 -3.71 27.93
CA THR A 164 -14.68 -3.31 27.20
C THR A 164 -14.79 -4.09 25.89
N GLU A 165 -16.01 -4.43 25.51
CA GLU A 165 -16.31 -5.00 24.18
C GLU A 165 -16.85 -3.91 23.28
N ARG A 166 -16.34 -3.85 22.04
CA ARG A 166 -16.70 -2.80 21.07
C ARG A 166 -16.68 -3.36 19.66
N GLU A 167 -17.67 -2.96 18.88
CA GLU A 167 -17.58 -3.07 17.42
C GLU A 167 -16.97 -1.77 16.87
N ILE A 168 -15.95 -1.91 16.02
CA ILE A 168 -15.23 -0.79 15.41
C ILE A 168 -15.13 -0.96 13.90
N LEU A 169 -15.07 0.15 13.17
CA LEU A 169 -14.70 0.18 11.76
C LEU A 169 -13.19 0.46 11.67
N PRO A 170 -12.34 -0.52 11.36
CA PRO A 170 -10.90 -0.31 11.31
C PRO A 170 -10.50 0.49 10.06
N LEU A 171 -9.83 1.62 10.25
CA LEU A 171 -9.53 2.59 9.19
C LEU A 171 -8.10 2.47 8.66
N GLY A 172 -7.16 2.06 9.51
CA GLY A 172 -5.78 1.86 9.15
C GLY A 172 -4.90 1.51 10.36
N MET A 173 -3.75 0.92 10.06
CA MET A 173 -2.74 0.54 11.05
C MET A 173 -1.57 1.51 10.97
N SER A 174 -1.05 1.93 12.12
CA SER A 174 0.09 2.82 12.24
C SER A 174 1.18 2.12 13.03
N TYR A 175 2.27 1.81 12.35
CA TYR A 175 3.46 1.22 12.95
C TYR A 175 4.36 2.35 13.46
N SER A 176 4.66 2.32 14.76
CA SER A 176 5.72 3.13 15.35
C SER A 176 6.78 2.22 15.97
N PRO A 177 7.98 2.73 16.29
CA PRO A 177 8.98 1.94 17.03
C PRO A 177 8.44 1.39 18.35
N ARG A 178 7.58 2.16 19.05
CA ARG A 178 7.10 1.82 20.40
C ARG A 178 5.93 0.84 20.42
N THR A 179 4.95 1.03 19.53
CA THR A 179 3.72 0.22 19.55
C THR A 179 3.02 0.24 18.20
N LEU A 180 2.22 -0.81 17.95
CA LEU A 180 1.30 -0.89 16.82
C LEU A 180 -0.04 -0.28 17.22
N MET A 181 -0.46 0.74 16.48
CA MET A 181 -1.73 1.42 16.71
C MET A 181 -2.73 1.06 15.62
N LEU A 182 -3.98 0.86 16.00
CA LEU A 182 -5.11 0.76 15.09
C LEU A 182 -5.94 2.05 15.19
N VAL A 183 -6.16 2.70 14.05
CA VAL A 183 -7.12 3.81 13.94
C VAL A 183 -8.46 3.23 13.54
N GLY A 184 -9.53 3.61 14.23
CA GLY A 184 -10.86 3.12 13.94
C GLY A 184 -11.98 4.08 14.30
N TRP A 185 -13.15 3.91 13.69
CA TRP A 185 -14.39 4.52 14.15
C TRP A 185 -15.07 3.59 15.16
N CYS A 186 -15.25 4.05 16.39
CA CYS A 186 -15.84 3.24 17.45
C CYS A 186 -17.36 3.36 17.43
N LEU A 187 -18.10 2.30 17.09
CA LEU A 187 -19.57 2.38 17.00
C LEU A 187 -20.22 2.66 18.35
N LEU A 188 -19.68 2.16 19.45
CA LEU A 188 -20.18 2.45 20.80
C LEU A 188 -20.07 3.93 21.20
N ARG A 189 -19.15 4.68 20.59
CA ARG A 189 -18.84 6.07 20.99
C ARG A 189 -19.08 7.08 19.87
N GLU A 190 -19.47 6.59 18.70
CA GLU A 190 -19.71 7.38 17.50
C GLU A 190 -18.62 8.41 17.22
N ALA A 191 -17.36 7.96 17.35
CA ALA A 191 -16.20 8.83 17.22
C ALA A 191 -14.94 8.06 16.79
N HIS A 192 -13.99 8.78 16.19
CA HIS A 192 -12.67 8.25 15.91
C HIS A 192 -11.91 7.94 17.20
N ARG A 193 -11.25 6.79 17.23
CA ARG A 193 -10.39 6.37 18.33
C ARG A 193 -9.15 5.64 17.81
N THR A 194 -8.11 5.69 18.63
CA THR A 194 -6.90 4.90 18.44
C THR A 194 -6.82 3.82 19.50
N PHE A 195 -6.47 2.62 19.08
CA PHE A 195 -6.32 1.45 19.96
C PHE A 195 -4.88 0.97 19.87
N GLU A 196 -4.25 0.71 21.02
CA GLU A 196 -2.98 0.00 21.05
C GLU A 196 -3.27 -1.46 20.76
N VAL A 197 -2.77 -1.99 19.65
CA VAL A 197 -3.04 -3.36 19.22
C VAL A 197 -2.62 -4.41 20.26
N PRO A 198 -1.48 -4.27 20.97
CA PRO A 198 -1.13 -5.17 22.07
C PRO A 198 -2.13 -5.22 23.24
N ARG A 199 -3.07 -4.28 23.33
CA ARG A 199 -4.12 -4.24 24.36
C ARG A 199 -5.46 -4.83 23.89
N ILE A 200 -5.54 -5.32 22.66
CA ILE A 200 -6.68 -6.08 22.16
C ILE A 200 -6.50 -7.52 22.63
N GLU A 201 -7.41 -7.99 23.49
CA GLU A 201 -7.32 -9.34 24.08
C GLU A 201 -8.02 -10.39 23.22
N ALA A 202 -9.05 -9.98 22.46
CA ALA A 202 -9.77 -10.83 21.53
C ALA A 202 -10.22 -9.99 20.34
N LEU A 203 -10.17 -10.61 19.15
CA LEU A 203 -10.54 -10.01 17.88
C LEU A 203 -11.42 -10.99 17.11
N GLU A 204 -12.57 -10.51 16.66
CA GLU A 204 -13.50 -11.28 15.84
C GLU A 204 -13.98 -10.44 14.66
N ARG A 205 -14.33 -11.12 13.56
CA ARG A 205 -15.01 -10.48 12.45
C ARG A 205 -16.37 -9.93 12.91
N GLY A 206 -16.62 -8.68 12.55
CA GLY A 206 -17.91 -8.01 12.75
C GLY A 206 -18.86 -8.27 11.58
N GLY A 207 -20.10 -7.79 11.72
CA GLY A 207 -21.18 -8.06 10.76
C GLY A 207 -21.43 -6.94 9.76
N ARG A 208 -20.70 -5.82 9.82
CA ARG A 208 -21.01 -4.61 9.05
C ARG A 208 -19.98 -4.39 7.97
N SER A 209 -20.43 -4.15 6.75
CA SER A 209 -19.61 -3.48 5.74
C SER A 209 -19.73 -1.97 5.93
N PHE A 210 -18.62 -1.26 5.73
CA PHE A 210 -18.60 0.20 5.66
C PHE A 210 -18.02 0.71 4.35
N ARG A 211 -17.96 -0.14 3.31
CA ARG A 211 -17.61 0.29 1.94
C ARG A 211 -18.56 1.39 1.43
N PRO A 212 -18.07 2.40 0.68
CA PRO A 212 -16.66 2.74 0.40
C PRO A 212 -16.13 3.86 1.33
N ARG A 213 -16.50 3.85 2.62
CA ARG A 213 -16.32 4.99 3.54
C ARG A 213 -14.96 5.04 4.24
N ARG A 214 -14.10 4.02 4.11
CA ARG A 214 -12.83 3.97 4.87
C ARG A 214 -11.95 5.19 4.63
N VAL A 215 -11.74 5.54 3.36
CA VAL A 215 -10.84 6.64 2.98
C VAL A 215 -11.36 7.98 3.49
N GLN A 216 -12.66 8.22 3.39
CA GLN A 216 -13.29 9.43 3.92
C GLN A 216 -13.12 9.51 5.45
N LEU A 217 -13.50 8.46 6.17
CA LEU A 217 -13.38 8.41 7.63
C LEU A 217 -11.92 8.58 8.10
N LEU A 218 -10.96 8.03 7.37
CA LEU A 218 -9.53 8.20 7.68
C LEU A 218 -9.06 9.63 7.42
N ARG A 219 -9.52 10.29 6.35
CA ARG A 219 -9.22 11.71 6.09
C ARG A 219 -9.76 12.60 7.21
N ASP A 220 -11.01 12.36 7.64
CA ASP A 220 -11.63 13.11 8.74
C ASP A 220 -10.81 12.97 10.04
N TYR A 221 -10.33 11.75 10.32
CA TYR A 221 -9.43 11.49 11.45
C TYR A 221 -8.11 12.28 11.34
N VAL A 222 -7.46 12.28 10.16
CA VAL A 222 -6.19 12.98 9.95
C VAL A 222 -6.35 14.49 10.15
N VAL A 223 -7.44 15.08 9.64
CA VAL A 223 -7.76 16.50 9.84
C VAL A 223 -7.93 16.80 11.34
N LEU A 224 -8.72 16.00 12.04
CA LEU A 224 -8.95 16.16 13.49
C LEU A 224 -7.66 16.09 14.29
N ARG A 225 -6.80 15.09 14.03
CA ARG A 225 -5.52 14.93 14.74
C ARG A 225 -4.51 16.02 14.44
N THR A 226 -4.44 16.47 13.20
CA THR A 226 -3.55 17.58 12.81
C THR A 226 -3.95 18.86 13.55
N ALA A 227 -5.25 19.12 13.68
CA ALA A 227 -5.76 20.27 14.45
C ALA A 227 -5.48 20.15 15.95
N GLU A 228 -5.54 18.94 16.53
CA GLU A 228 -5.14 18.70 17.93
C GLU A 228 -3.65 18.95 18.16
N TRP A 229 -2.79 18.47 17.26
CA TRP A 229 -1.33 18.67 17.36
C TRP A 229 -0.94 20.15 17.27
N LYS A 230 -1.48 20.88 16.30
CA LYS A 230 -1.24 22.34 16.19
C LYS A 230 -1.65 23.10 17.44
N ARG A 231 -2.81 22.75 18.05
CA ARG A 231 -3.27 23.35 19.31
C ARG A 231 -2.30 23.08 20.47
N LYS A 232 -1.82 21.84 20.60
CA LYS A 232 -0.84 21.48 21.64
C LYS A 232 0.49 22.20 21.46
N GLU A 233 0.98 22.32 20.23
CA GLU A 233 2.21 23.07 19.93
C GLU A 233 2.08 24.56 20.26
N GLN A 234 0.93 25.17 19.95
CA GLN A 234 0.67 26.57 20.29
C GLN A 234 0.60 26.78 21.81
N GLN A 235 -0.05 25.86 22.53
CA GLN A 235 -0.18 25.93 23.98
C GLN A 235 1.16 25.69 24.70
N ALA A 236 2.06 24.89 24.13
CA ALA A 236 3.42 24.68 24.64
C ALA A 236 4.38 25.85 24.37
N ARG A 237 4.01 26.80 23.51
CA ARG A 237 4.84 27.98 23.13
C ARG A 237 4.45 29.26 23.87
N LEU A 238 3.39 29.27 24.67
CA LEU A 238 3.03 30.41 25.51
C LEU A 238 3.89 30.39 26.79
N PRO A 239 4.63 31.46 27.13
CA PRO A 239 5.35 31.53 28.39
C PRO A 239 4.36 31.58 29.55
N SER A 240 4.69 30.84 30.62
CA SER A 240 3.96 30.75 31.88
C SER A 240 3.84 32.09 32.60
#